data_AF-A0AAD7E279-F1
#
_entry.id   AF-A0AAD7E279-F1
#
_cell.length_a   1.000
_cell.length_b   1.000
_cell.length_c   1.000
_cell.angle_alpha   90.00
_cell.angle_beta   90.00
_cell.angle_gamma   90.00
#
_symmetry.space_group_name_H-M   'P 1'
#
loop_
_entity.id
_entity.type
_entity.pdbx_description
1 polymer ?
#
loop_
_entity_poly.entity_id
_entity_poly.type
_entity_poly.pdbx_seq_one_letter_code
_entity_poly.pdbx_strand_id
1 'polypeptide(L)'
;LSALAIVQAGAFISKSGRLNGYLALYAINKTRLLSQRAAQSHDDYAWTVYTTWQISFDQLSQQAKTFLQLCSFLHYQGISEGIFRNAAGYKFGMSSPSKEELQMPLDVLSQFSDPSGNWDPLCFMDVTSEIRAYSLITFHSDQNVFSIHPLVHDWTRSGVRMGHITIAWLQ
;
A
#
# COMPACT_ATOMS: atom_id res chain seq x y z
N LEU A 1 15.25 -13.01 -8.56
CA LEU A 1 14.08 -12.13 -8.80
C LEU A 1 12.81 -12.94 -8.56
N SER A 2 11.90 -12.51 -7.70
CA SER A 2 10.59 -13.17 -7.57
C SER A 2 9.78 -12.95 -8.86
N ALA A 3 8.94 -13.91 -9.24
CA ALA A 3 8.06 -13.76 -10.41
C ALA A 3 7.20 -12.48 -10.32
N LEU A 4 6.80 -12.09 -9.10
CA LEU A 4 6.07 -10.85 -8.83
C LEU A 4 6.87 -9.58 -9.16
N ALA A 5 8.16 -9.52 -8.80
CA ALA A 5 9.00 -8.37 -9.11
C ALA A 5 9.18 -8.18 -10.63
N ILE A 6 9.21 -9.29 -11.39
CA ILE A 6 9.27 -9.25 -12.86
C ILE A 6 7.96 -8.70 -13.43
N VAL A 7 6.81 -9.16 -12.93
CA VAL A 7 5.48 -8.64 -13.34
C VAL A 7 5.37 -7.14 -13.07
N GLN A 8 5.86 -6.67 -11.92
CA GLN A 8 5.84 -5.26 -11.54
C GLN A 8 6.76 -4.40 -12.40
N ALA A 9 7.99 -4.86 -12.66
CA ALA A 9 8.90 -4.20 -13.59
C ALA A 9 8.27 -4.10 -14.99
N GLY A 10 7.64 -5.18 -15.47
CA GLY A 10 6.90 -5.20 -16.73
C GLY A 10 5.75 -4.22 -16.78
N ALA A 11 4.92 -4.17 -15.74
CA ALA A 11 3.81 -3.22 -15.63
C ALA A 11 4.28 -1.76 -15.65
N PHE A 12 5.37 -1.45 -14.92
CA PHE A 12 5.97 -0.11 -14.91
C PHE A 12 6.50 0.28 -16.30
N ILE A 13 7.23 -0.62 -16.98
CA ILE A 13 7.77 -0.36 -18.32
C ILE A 13 6.64 -0.16 -19.33
N SER A 14 5.57 -0.96 -19.24
CA SER A 14 4.40 -0.85 -20.11
C SER A 14 3.69 0.50 -19.94
N LYS A 15 3.55 1.01 -18.71
CA LYS A 15 2.93 2.32 -18.45
C LYS A 15 3.82 3.51 -18.80
N SER A 16 5.12 3.43 -18.52
CA SER A 16 6.05 4.55 -18.70
C SER A 16 6.69 4.61 -20.09
N GLY A 17 6.66 3.51 -20.84
CA GLY A 17 7.29 3.34 -22.14
C GLY A 17 8.83 3.40 -22.12
N ARG A 18 9.47 3.34 -20.94
CA ARG A 18 10.89 3.67 -20.78
C ARG A 18 11.64 2.68 -19.89
N LEU A 19 12.27 1.68 -20.51
CA LEU A 19 13.16 0.72 -19.82
C LEU A 19 14.35 1.42 -19.13
N ASN A 20 15.01 2.35 -19.82
CA ASN A 20 16.16 3.08 -19.26
C ASN A 20 15.76 3.93 -18.05
N GLY A 21 14.55 4.50 -18.06
CA GLY A 21 14.00 5.24 -16.92
C GLY A 21 13.80 4.35 -15.69
N TYR A 22 13.26 3.15 -15.90
CA TYR A 22 13.14 2.15 -14.84
C TYR A 22 14.51 1.73 -14.27
N LEU A 23 15.51 1.46 -15.12
CA LEU A 23 16.85 1.04 -14.68
C LEU A 23 17.57 2.14 -13.88
N ALA A 24 17.45 3.41 -14.30
CA ALA A 24 18.01 4.54 -13.57
C ALA A 24 17.36 4.71 -12.18
N LEU A 25 16.03 4.64 -12.12
CA LEU A 25 15.28 4.68 -10.85
C LEU A 25 15.66 3.51 -9.93
N TYR A 26 15.85 2.32 -10.50
CA TYR A 26 16.29 1.13 -9.77
C TYR A 26 17.67 1.31 -9.14
N ALA A 27 18.66 1.81 -9.88
CA ALA A 27 20.00 2.05 -9.35
C ALA A 27 20.00 3.08 -8.21
N ILE A 28 19.23 4.17 -8.35
CA ILE A 28 19.12 5.23 -7.35
C ILE A 28 18.42 4.70 -6.08
N ASN A 29 17.25 4.07 -6.21
CA ASN A 29 16.51 3.57 -5.05
C ASN A 29 17.24 2.42 -4.35
N LYS A 30 17.93 1.53 -5.07
CA LYS A 30 18.76 0.49 -4.46
C LYS A 30 19.84 1.11 -3.56
N THR A 31 20.56 2.11 -4.05
CA THR A 31 21.61 2.81 -3.29
C THR A 31 21.04 3.53 -2.06
N ARG A 32 19.91 4.23 -2.22
CA ARG A 32 19.22 4.93 -1.11
C ARG A 32 18.71 3.98 -0.04
N LEU A 33 18.13 2.85 -0.42
CA LEU A 33 17.61 1.87 0.53
C LEU A 33 18.75 1.16 1.27
N LEU A 34 19.85 0.85 0.59
CA LEU A 34 21.04 0.27 1.21
C LEU A 34 21.66 1.23 2.24
N SER A 35 21.75 2.53 1.95
CA SER A 35 22.29 3.51 2.89
C SER A 35 21.42 3.74 4.12
N GLN A 36 20.08 3.64 3.98
CA GLN A 36 19.14 3.79 5.09
C GLN A 36 19.06 2.58 6.05
N ARG A 37 19.56 1.41 5.64
CA ARG A 37 19.30 0.13 6.35
C ARG A 37 20.55 -0.76 6.47
N ALA A 38 21.75 -0.20 6.31
CA ALA A 38 23.05 -0.89 6.37
C ALA A 38 23.36 -1.65 7.68
N ALA A 39 22.43 -1.72 8.65
CA ALA A 39 22.64 -2.37 9.93
C ALA A 39 22.04 -3.79 10.07
N GLN A 40 21.16 -4.29 9.17
CA GLN A 40 20.33 -5.46 9.53
C GLN A 40 20.06 -6.60 8.52
N SER A 41 20.47 -6.58 7.24
CA SER A 41 20.26 -7.79 6.40
C SER A 41 21.19 -7.95 5.19
N HIS A 42 21.76 -9.16 5.07
CA HIS A 42 22.62 -9.64 3.96
C HIS A 42 21.86 -10.23 2.76
N ASP A 43 20.52 -10.16 2.72
CA ASP A 43 19.73 -10.81 1.67
C ASP A 43 19.52 -9.92 0.43
N ASP A 44 20.46 -9.96 -0.51
CA ASP A 44 20.43 -9.27 -1.80
C ASP A 44 19.13 -9.50 -2.61
N TYR A 45 18.46 -10.64 -2.39
CA TYR A 45 17.19 -10.95 -3.05
C TYR A 45 16.04 -10.10 -2.49
N ALA A 46 15.92 -10.01 -1.16
CA ALA A 46 14.95 -9.15 -0.51
C ALA A 46 15.12 -7.68 -0.93
N TRP A 47 16.37 -7.21 -1.05
CA TRP A 47 16.69 -5.85 -1.49
C TRP A 47 16.23 -5.52 -2.91
N THR A 48 16.45 -6.44 -3.84
CA THR A 48 16.05 -6.29 -5.25
C THR A 48 14.53 -6.16 -5.36
N VAL A 49 13.82 -6.98 -4.59
CA VAL A 49 12.35 -7.01 -4.58
C VAL A 49 11.79 -5.76 -3.87
N TYR A 50 12.35 -5.37 -2.72
CA TYR A 50 11.96 -4.16 -1.99
C TYR A 50 12.19 -2.88 -2.82
N THR A 51 13.29 -2.83 -3.57
CA THR A 51 13.57 -1.71 -4.48
C THR A 51 12.48 -1.59 -5.54
N THR A 52 12.06 -2.73 -6.11
CA THR A 52 10.97 -2.77 -7.11
C THR A 52 9.65 -2.28 -6.51
N TRP A 53 9.30 -2.74 -5.30
CA TRP A 53 8.08 -2.28 -4.61
C TRP A 53 8.13 -0.82 -4.24
N GLN A 54 9.27 -0.33 -3.75
CA GLN A 54 9.45 1.09 -3.44
C GLN A 54 9.24 1.95 -4.67
N ILE A 55 9.79 1.57 -5.83
CA ILE A 55 9.59 2.32 -7.09
C ILE A 55 8.11 2.35 -7.47
N SER A 56 7.44 1.19 -7.47
CA SER A 56 6.01 1.10 -7.75
C SER A 56 5.17 1.93 -6.78
N PHE A 57 5.49 1.88 -5.49
CA PHE A 57 4.81 2.65 -4.44
C PHE A 57 5.05 4.14 -4.60
N ASP A 58 6.26 4.58 -4.94
CA ASP A 58 6.61 5.99 -5.12
C ASP A 58 5.78 6.64 -6.24
N GLN A 59 5.36 5.85 -7.25
CA GLN A 59 4.49 6.32 -8.34
C GLN A 59 3.01 6.49 -7.97
N LEU A 60 2.58 5.95 -6.83
CA LEU A 60 1.19 6.06 -6.40
C LEU A 60 0.87 7.49 -5.94
N SER A 61 -0.38 7.90 -6.15
CA SER A 61 -1.00 9.06 -5.53
C SER A 61 -0.92 8.96 -4.00
N GLN A 62 -0.97 10.10 -3.31
CA GLN A 62 -0.88 10.10 -1.85
C GLN A 62 -2.04 9.31 -1.22
N GLN A 63 -3.24 9.38 -1.81
CA GLN A 63 -4.41 8.62 -1.39
C GLN A 63 -4.22 7.10 -1.57
N ALA A 64 -3.66 6.67 -2.71
CA ALA A 64 -3.34 5.26 -2.93
C ALA A 64 -2.25 4.74 -1.97
N LYS A 65 -1.25 5.57 -1.65
CA LYS A 65 -0.19 5.24 -0.67
C LYS A 65 -0.79 5.02 0.72
N THR A 66 -1.58 5.97 1.23
CA THR A 66 -2.19 5.87 2.56
C THR A 66 -3.19 4.72 2.64
N PHE A 67 -3.96 4.48 1.58
CA PHE A 67 -4.87 3.34 1.52
C PHE A 67 -4.14 1.99 1.54
N LEU A 68 -3.07 1.83 0.74
CA LEU A 68 -2.27 0.60 0.75
C LEU A 68 -1.60 0.37 2.12
N GLN A 69 -1.13 1.44 2.76
CA GLN A 69 -0.60 1.38 4.13
C GLN A 69 -1.67 0.95 5.13
N LEU A 70 -2.89 1.49 5.05
CA LEU A 70 -4.01 1.05 5.88
C LEU A 70 -4.31 -0.45 5.68
N CYS A 71 -4.32 -0.92 4.44
CA CYS A 71 -4.54 -2.34 4.13
C CYS A 71 -3.44 -3.26 4.69
N SER A 72 -2.22 -2.76 4.92
CA SER A 72 -1.13 -3.55 5.53
C SER A 72 -1.37 -3.93 7.00
N PHE A 73 -2.38 -3.33 7.64
CA PHE A 73 -2.84 -3.70 8.98
C PHE A 73 -3.97 -4.74 8.98
N LEU A 74 -4.60 -4.98 7.82
CA LEU A 74 -5.60 -6.01 7.64
C LEU A 74 -4.93 -7.36 7.33
N HIS A 75 -5.72 -8.43 7.36
CA HIS A 75 -5.26 -9.70 6.80
C HIS A 75 -4.98 -9.54 5.29
N TYR A 76 -3.90 -10.13 4.79
CA TYR A 76 -3.42 -9.92 3.42
C TYR A 76 -4.31 -10.55 2.33
N GLN A 77 -5.36 -11.30 2.70
CA GLN A 77 -6.39 -11.86 1.80
C GLN A 77 -7.79 -11.49 2.24
N GLY A 78 -8.73 -11.53 1.28
CA GLY A 78 -10.16 -11.38 1.56
C GLY A 78 -10.57 -9.94 1.88
N ILE A 79 -9.80 -8.95 1.44
CA ILE A 79 -10.08 -7.55 1.74
C ILE A 79 -11.19 -7.07 0.80
N SER A 80 -12.36 -6.72 1.35
CA SER A 80 -13.52 -6.25 0.59
C SER A 80 -13.75 -4.75 0.78
N GLU A 81 -14.32 -4.09 -0.22
CA GLU A 81 -14.79 -2.70 -0.12
C GLU A 81 -15.74 -2.51 1.08
N GLY A 82 -16.59 -3.51 1.34
CA GLY A 82 -17.57 -3.47 2.41
C GLY A 82 -16.97 -3.22 3.80
N ILE A 83 -15.75 -3.70 4.08
CA ILE A 83 -15.07 -3.45 5.35
C ILE A 83 -14.81 -1.95 5.54
N PHE A 84 -14.34 -1.27 4.50
CA PHE A 84 -14.01 0.16 4.56
C PHE A 84 -15.27 1.02 4.58
N ARG A 85 -16.27 0.69 3.74
CA ARG A 85 -17.56 1.38 3.74
C ARG A 85 -18.25 1.29 5.10
N ASN A 86 -18.24 0.12 5.72
CA ASN A 86 -18.83 -0.07 7.05
C ASN A 86 -18.05 0.70 8.13
N ALA A 87 -16.72 0.71 8.05
CA ALA A 87 -15.87 1.47 8.96
C ALA A 87 -16.07 3.00 8.82
N ALA A 88 -16.23 3.51 7.59
CA ALA A 88 -16.51 4.92 7.33
C ALA A 88 -17.87 5.37 7.91
N GLY A 89 -18.87 4.48 7.86
CA GLY A 89 -20.19 4.72 8.44
C GLY A 89 -20.30 4.40 9.95
N TYR A 90 -19.22 3.96 10.59
CA TYR A 90 -19.25 3.51 11.97
C TYR A 90 -19.48 4.68 12.93
N LYS A 91 -20.52 4.57 13.77
CA LYS A 91 -20.83 5.53 14.83
C LYS A 91 -20.35 4.96 16.16
N PHE A 92 -19.46 5.68 16.84
CA PHE A 92 -18.89 5.28 18.13
C PHE A 92 -20.01 4.93 19.14
N GLY A 93 -19.97 3.69 19.64
CA GLY A 93 -20.78 3.24 20.78
C GLY A 93 -20.03 3.34 22.12
N MET A 94 -20.73 3.07 23.22
CA MET A 94 -20.22 3.19 24.61
C MET A 94 -19.00 2.30 24.95
N SER A 95 -18.63 1.34 24.09
CA SER A 95 -17.48 0.44 24.26
C SER A 95 -16.54 0.45 23.05
N SER A 96 -16.57 1.53 22.28
CA SER A 96 -15.74 1.71 21.08
C SER A 96 -14.29 2.05 21.45
N PRO A 97 -13.30 1.74 20.59
CA PRO A 97 -11.98 2.35 20.68
C PRO A 97 -12.10 3.87 20.80
N SER A 98 -11.15 4.49 21.50
CA SER A 98 -11.14 5.94 21.68
C SER A 98 -11.12 6.65 20.32
N LYS A 99 -11.68 7.86 20.25
CA LYS A 99 -11.73 8.63 19.00
C LYS A 99 -10.33 8.89 18.47
N GLU A 100 -9.37 9.03 19.38
CA GLU A 100 -7.96 9.27 19.14
C GLU A 100 -7.29 8.08 18.44
N GLU A 101 -7.61 6.84 18.82
CA GLU A 101 -7.08 5.62 18.20
C GLU A 101 -7.59 5.40 16.76
N LEU A 102 -8.79 5.91 16.46
CA LEU A 102 -9.43 5.73 15.15
C LEU A 102 -9.29 6.94 14.24
N GLN A 103 -8.71 8.05 14.69
CA GLN A 103 -8.61 9.28 13.93
C GLN A 103 -7.92 9.07 12.58
N MET A 104 -6.72 8.48 12.56
CA MET A 104 -5.97 8.27 11.32
C MET A 104 -6.67 7.33 10.33
N PRO A 105 -7.16 6.13 10.73
CA PRO A 105 -7.97 5.30 9.83
C PRO A 105 -9.19 6.03 9.28
N LEU A 106 -9.91 6.80 10.11
CA LEU A 106 -11.08 7.56 9.68
C LEU A 106 -10.70 8.71 8.72
N ASP A 107 -9.56 9.38 8.94
CA ASP A 107 -9.03 10.40 8.04
C ASP A 107 -8.70 9.81 6.66
N VAL A 108 -8.12 8.60 6.62
CA VAL A 108 -7.91 7.89 5.35
C VAL A 108 -9.24 7.53 4.70
N LEU A 109 -10.21 7.02 5.46
CA LEU A 109 -11.51 6.60 4.94
C LEU A 109 -12.37 7.78 4.46
N SER A 110 -12.24 8.95 5.08
CA SER A 110 -12.95 10.17 4.65
C SER A 110 -12.59 10.62 3.24
N GLN A 111 -11.40 10.23 2.73
CA GLN A 111 -10.97 10.52 1.36
C GLN A 111 -11.77 9.73 0.31
N PHE A 112 -12.52 8.71 0.73
CA PHE A 112 -13.40 7.89 -0.12
C PHE A 112 -14.86 8.29 0.01
N SER A 113 -15.13 9.52 0.46
CA SER A 113 -16.49 10.05 0.57
C SER A 113 -16.76 11.12 -0.48
N ASP A 114 -17.99 11.17 -0.97
CA ASP A 114 -18.49 12.22 -1.84
C ASP A 114 -18.64 13.56 -1.07
N PRO A 115 -18.91 14.69 -1.75
CA PRO A 115 -19.13 15.98 -1.09
C PRO A 115 -20.31 16.00 -0.09
N SER A 116 -21.19 15.01 -0.13
CA SER A 116 -22.31 14.85 0.81
C SER A 116 -21.94 13.99 2.03
N GLY A 117 -20.72 13.47 2.10
CA GLY A 117 -20.23 12.60 3.16
C GLY A 117 -20.66 11.14 3.04
N ASN A 118 -21.17 10.71 1.88
CA ASN A 118 -21.50 9.31 1.61
C ASN A 118 -20.30 8.61 0.97
N TRP A 119 -20.19 7.30 1.17
CA TRP A 119 -19.17 6.49 0.52
C TRP A 119 -19.24 6.60 -1.01
N ASP A 120 -18.11 6.93 -1.64
CA ASP A 120 -17.95 7.03 -3.09
C ASP A 120 -17.29 5.75 -3.65
N PRO A 121 -18.08 4.81 -4.23
CA PRO A 121 -17.55 3.58 -4.78
C PRO A 121 -16.68 3.80 -6.02
N LEU A 122 -16.86 4.90 -6.76
CA LEU A 122 -16.04 5.21 -7.93
C LEU A 122 -14.65 5.66 -7.49
N CYS A 123 -14.57 6.52 -6.47
CA CYS A 123 -13.29 6.90 -5.87
C CYS A 123 -12.52 5.67 -5.34
N PHE A 124 -13.22 4.76 -4.66
CA PHE A 124 -12.61 3.51 -4.20
C PHE A 124 -12.09 2.64 -5.35
N MET A 125 -12.90 2.49 -6.41
CA MET A 125 -12.52 1.74 -7.60
C MET A 125 -11.30 2.36 -8.30
N ASP A 126 -11.21 3.68 -8.40
CA ASP A 126 -10.10 4.39 -9.03
C ASP A 126 -8.79 4.16 -8.26
N VAL A 127 -8.82 4.34 -6.94
CA VAL A 127 -7.65 4.12 -6.07
C VAL A 127 -7.19 2.67 -6.11
N THR A 128 -8.11 1.71 -6.00
CA THR A 128 -7.73 0.29 -6.06
C THR A 128 -7.23 -0.10 -7.45
N SER A 129 -7.79 0.46 -8.52
CA SER A 129 -7.31 0.26 -9.89
C SER A 129 -5.92 0.85 -10.10
N GLU A 130 -5.61 2.00 -9.50
CA GLU A 130 -4.28 2.61 -9.51
C GLU A 130 -3.25 1.67 -8.88
N ILE A 131 -3.52 1.17 -7.67
CA ILE A 131 -2.62 0.28 -6.93
C ILE A 131 -2.44 -1.05 -7.68
N ARG A 132 -3.54 -1.59 -8.23
CA ARG A 132 -3.55 -2.81 -9.04
C ARG A 132 -2.71 -2.65 -10.30
N ALA A 133 -2.71 -1.49 -10.93
CA ALA A 133 -1.92 -1.25 -12.14
C ALA A 133 -0.41 -1.38 -11.93
N TYR A 134 0.06 -1.28 -10.68
CA TYR A 134 1.44 -1.56 -10.29
C TYR A 134 1.62 -2.96 -9.66
N SER A 135 0.62 -3.84 -9.76
CA SER A 135 0.61 -5.20 -9.20
C SER A 135 0.98 -5.25 -7.71
N LEU A 136 0.61 -4.22 -6.94
CA LEU A 136 0.79 -4.18 -5.49
C LEU A 136 -0.39 -4.86 -4.77
N ILE A 137 -1.55 -4.92 -5.41
CA ILE A 137 -2.71 -5.73 -5.02
C ILE A 137 -3.19 -6.59 -6.18
N THR A 138 -3.88 -7.67 -5.86
CA THR A 138 -4.58 -8.55 -6.82
C THR A 138 -6.07 -8.51 -6.52
N PHE A 139 -6.90 -8.36 -7.54
CA PHE A 139 -8.35 -8.39 -7.40
C PHE A 139 -8.92 -9.72 -7.89
N HIS A 140 -9.76 -10.33 -7.07
CA HIS A 140 -10.42 -11.62 -7.31
C HIS A 140 -11.90 -11.35 -7.57
N SER A 141 -12.28 -11.38 -8.86
CA SER A 141 -13.61 -10.98 -9.32
C SER A 141 -14.73 -11.94 -8.91
N ASP A 142 -14.40 -13.20 -8.64
CA ASP A 142 -15.33 -14.23 -8.17
C ASP A 142 -15.85 -13.93 -6.76
N GLN A 143 -15.00 -13.39 -5.89
CA GLN A 143 -15.31 -13.06 -4.50
C GLN A 143 -15.52 -11.56 -4.25
N ASN A 144 -15.22 -10.71 -5.26
CA ASN A 144 -15.21 -9.25 -5.12
C ASN A 144 -14.33 -8.78 -3.96
N VAL A 145 -13.15 -9.39 -3.83
CA VAL A 145 -12.15 -9.06 -2.81
C VAL A 145 -10.79 -8.84 -3.45
N PHE A 146 -9.90 -8.13 -2.75
CA PHE A 146 -8.51 -8.04 -3.13
C PHE A 146 -7.60 -8.69 -2.08
N SER A 147 -6.41 -9.04 -2.54
CA SER A 147 -5.33 -9.57 -1.72
C SER A 147 -4.04 -8.80 -1.97
N ILE A 148 -3.22 -8.70 -0.94
CA ILE A 148 -1.85 -8.22 -1.00
C ILE A 148 -0.95 -9.44 -0.93
N HIS A 149 0.07 -9.50 -1.78
CA HIS A 149 1.06 -10.57 -1.69
C HIS A 149 1.75 -10.50 -0.30
N PRO A 150 1.96 -11.62 0.43
CA PRO A 150 2.47 -11.59 1.81
C PRO A 150 3.74 -10.75 1.98
N LEU A 151 4.70 -10.89 1.07
CA LEU A 151 5.93 -10.09 1.15
C LEU A 151 5.71 -8.58 0.88
N VAL A 152 4.76 -8.19 0.02
CA VAL A 152 4.40 -6.78 -0.21
C VAL A 152 3.69 -6.23 1.02
N HIS A 153 2.84 -7.05 1.65
CA HIS A 153 2.15 -6.72 2.89
C HIS A 153 3.14 -6.47 4.03
N ASP A 154 4.06 -7.42 4.26
CA ASP A 154 5.11 -7.31 5.26
C ASP A 154 6.04 -6.11 5.01
N TRP A 155 6.44 -5.89 3.76
CA TRP A 155 7.27 -4.75 3.37
C TRP A 155 6.55 -3.42 3.62
N THR A 156 5.29 -3.30 3.20
CA THR A 156 4.48 -2.09 3.39
C THR A 156 4.35 -1.79 4.89
N ARG A 157 4.04 -2.81 5.69
CA ARG A 157 3.92 -2.72 7.15
C ARG A 157 5.25 -2.33 7.83
N SER A 158 6.36 -2.86 7.33
CA SER A 158 7.71 -2.56 7.83
C SER A 158 8.20 -1.17 7.41
N GLY A 159 7.80 -0.68 6.24
CA GLY A 159 8.09 0.68 5.77
C GLY A 159 7.39 1.74 6.62
N VAL A 160 6.13 1.49 6.99
CA VAL A 160 5.37 2.32 7.95
C VAL A 160 6.07 2.39 9.31
N ARG A 161 6.75 1.32 9.73
CA ARG A 161 7.51 1.27 10.99
C ARG A 161 8.89 1.96 10.94
N MET A 162 9.50 2.11 9.76
CA MET A 162 10.90 2.57 9.63
C MET A 162 11.07 3.99 9.09
N GLY A 163 10.09 4.55 8.39
CA GLY A 163 10.20 5.91 7.84
C GLY A 163 9.52 6.94 8.73
N HIS A 164 10.18 7.41 9.80
CA HIS A 164 9.85 8.65 10.56
C HIS A 164 8.37 9.12 10.54
N ILE A 165 7.43 8.20 10.72
CA ILE A 165 6.12 8.41 11.28
C ILE A 165 6.24 7.66 12.60
N THR A 166 6.44 8.41 13.67
CA THR A 166 6.60 7.89 15.03
C THR A 166 5.40 6.99 15.37
N ILE A 167 5.55 5.68 15.22
CA ILE A 167 4.68 4.71 15.86
C ILE A 167 5.14 4.64 17.31
N ALA A 168 4.71 5.60 18.11
CA ALA A 168 4.87 5.60 19.56
C ALA A 168 3.82 4.71 20.26
N TRP A 169 3.08 3.87 19.53
CA TRP A 169 1.85 3.24 20.03
C TRP A 169 1.91 1.71 20.11
N LEU A 170 3.10 1.14 20.33
CA LEU A 170 3.26 -0.27 20.73
C LEU A 170 4.26 -0.39 21.89
N GLN A 171 4.05 0.39 22.95
CA GLN A 171 4.45 0.06 24.31
C GLN A 171 3.30 0.38 25.27
#